data_AF-A0A820PRE6-F1
#
_entry.id   AF-A0A820PRE6-F1
#
_cell.length_a   1.000
_cell.length_b   1.000
_cell.length_c   1.000
_cell.angle_alpha   90.00
_cell.angle_beta   90.00
_cell.angle_gamma   90.00
#
_symmetry.space_group_name_H-M   'P 1'
#
loop_
_entity.id
_entity.type
_entity.pdbx_description
1 polymer ?
#
loop_
_entity_poly.entity_id
_entity_poly.type
_entity_poly.pdbx_seq_one_letter_code
_entity_poly.pdbx_strand_id
1 'polypeptide(L)'
;NFLLLGCPAENGIRSLTWKVLLNYLVLDRTKWSSHLSKQRELYRGYIRETIIKPGLTPTTEADFVDHPLNSAPDSSWAVYFKENEVLLQIDKDVR
;
A
#
# COMPACT_ATOMS: atom_id res chain seq x y z
N ASN A 1 10.55 -25.09 -23.05
CA ASN A 1 9.18 -24.99 -23.59
C ASN A 1 8.10 -24.76 -22.51
N PHE A 2 8.28 -25.20 -21.25
CA PHE A 2 7.29 -24.99 -20.17
C PHE A 2 6.97 -23.54 -19.77
N LEU A 3 7.85 -22.57 -20.06
CA LEU A 3 7.61 -21.16 -19.70
C LEU A 3 6.65 -20.45 -20.65
N LEU A 4 6.67 -20.81 -21.94
CA LEU A 4 5.82 -20.22 -22.99
C LEU A 4 4.38 -20.74 -22.93
N LEU A 5 4.17 -21.95 -22.40
CA LEU A 5 2.85 -22.57 -22.23
C LEU A 5 2.15 -22.20 -20.91
N GLY A 6 2.79 -21.34 -20.10
CA GLY A 6 2.31 -20.94 -18.78
C GLY A 6 2.92 -21.79 -17.67
N CYS A 7 3.58 -21.14 -16.71
CA CYS A 7 4.13 -21.81 -15.54
C CYS A 7 2.98 -22.27 -14.61
N PRO A 8 2.92 -23.55 -14.21
CA PRO A 8 1.93 -24.05 -13.25
C PRO A 8 1.92 -23.21 -11.96
N ALA A 9 0.72 -22.93 -11.43
CA ALA A 9 0.54 -22.16 -10.20
C ALA A 9 0.99 -22.92 -8.95
N GLU A 10 0.98 -24.25 -9.07
CA GLU A 10 1.15 -25.17 -7.96
C GLU A 10 2.60 -25.14 -7.42
N ASN A 11 2.71 -25.43 -6.12
CA ASN A 11 3.98 -25.65 -5.42
C ASN A 11 4.96 -24.47 -5.46
N GLY A 12 4.47 -23.24 -5.71
CA GLY A 12 5.31 -22.04 -5.73
C GLY A 12 6.26 -21.94 -6.92
N ILE A 13 6.15 -22.84 -7.91
CA ILE A 13 7.02 -22.90 -9.08
C ILE A 13 6.93 -21.60 -9.88
N ARG A 14 5.71 -21.07 -10.06
CA ARG A 14 5.50 -19.77 -10.73
C ARG A 14 6.26 -18.64 -10.06
N SER A 15 6.17 -18.52 -8.73
CA SER A 15 6.88 -17.47 -8.00
C SER A 15 8.39 -17.59 -8.19
N LEU A 16 8.92 -18.81 -8.14
CA LEU A 16 10.34 -19.06 -8.31
C LEU A 16 10.82 -18.74 -9.73
N THR A 17 10.07 -19.20 -10.72
CA THR A 17 10.30 -18.92 -12.14
C THR A 17 10.39 -17.43 -12.40
N TRP A 18 9.42 -16.64 -11.93
CA TRP A 18 9.43 -15.19 -12.12
C TRP A 18 10.63 -14.52 -11.44
N LYS A 19 10.98 -14.95 -10.22
CA LYS A 19 12.15 -14.42 -9.53
C LYS A 19 13.45 -14.66 -10.30
N VAL A 20 13.60 -15.80 -10.96
CA VAL A 20 14.78 -16.08 -11.80
C VAL A 20 14.72 -15.33 -13.13
N LEU A 21 13.57 -15.32 -13.80
CA LEU A 21 13.40 -14.64 -15.11
C LEU A 21 13.59 -13.13 -15.02
N LEU A 22 13.17 -12.51 -13.92
CA LEU A 22 13.36 -11.09 -13.65
C LEU A 22 14.74 -10.78 -13.07
N ASN A 23 15.64 -11.78 -13.05
CA ASN A 23 16.99 -11.68 -12.48
C ASN A 23 17.02 -11.21 -11.01
N TYR A 24 15.91 -11.42 -10.28
CA TYR A 24 15.82 -11.13 -8.85
C TYR A 24 16.56 -12.19 -8.03
N LEU A 25 16.52 -13.46 -8.46
CA LEU A 25 17.35 -14.53 -7.92
C LEU A 25 18.39 -14.97 -8.96
N VAL A 26 19.65 -15.03 -8.53
CA VAL A 26 20.76 -15.58 -9.32
C VAL A 26 20.57 -17.08 -9.59
N LEU A 27 21.22 -17.66 -10.60
CA LEU A 27 21.08 -19.11 -10.87
C LEU A 27 21.70 -20.00 -9.77
N ASP A 28 22.69 -19.48 -9.05
CA ASP A 28 23.31 -20.16 -7.91
C ASP A 28 22.39 -20.16 -6.68
N ARG A 29 21.77 -21.31 -6.43
CA ARG A 29 20.79 -21.51 -5.35
C ARG A 29 21.38 -21.38 -3.96
N THR A 30 22.69 -21.56 -3.78
CA THR A 30 23.33 -21.45 -2.46
C THR A 30 23.23 -20.03 -1.89
N LYS A 31 23.14 -19.02 -2.77
CA LYS A 31 23.07 -17.60 -2.40
C LYS A 31 21.66 -17.11 -2.11
N TRP A 32 20.63 -17.90 -2.39
CA TRP A 32 19.24 -17.46 -2.33
C TRP A 32 18.79 -17.10 -0.92
N SER A 33 19.16 -17.91 0.07
CA SER A 33 18.78 -17.67 1.47
C SER A 33 19.30 -16.33 1.97
N SER A 34 20.60 -16.08 1.80
CA SER A 34 21.26 -14.82 2.17
C SER A 34 20.68 -13.63 1.40
N HIS A 35 20.53 -13.76 0.07
CA HIS A 35 19.96 -12.70 -0.77
C HIS A 35 18.53 -12.36 -0.35
N LEU A 36 17.64 -13.34 -0.21
CA LEU A 36 16.25 -13.13 0.20
C LEU A 36 16.15 -12.54 1.61
N SER A 37 17.02 -12.96 2.54
CA SER A 37 17.07 -12.38 3.87
C SER A 37 17.40 -10.88 3.80
N LYS A 38 18.45 -10.52 3.07
CA LYS A 38 18.85 -9.11 2.88
C LYS A 38 17.75 -8.29 2.21
N GLN A 39 17.14 -8.79 1.14
CA GLN A 39 16.07 -8.08 0.43
C GLN A 39 14.83 -7.86 1.32
N ARG A 40 14.45 -8.87 2.12
CA ARG A 40 13.33 -8.73 3.07
C ARG A 40 13.64 -7.73 4.17
N GLU A 41 14.87 -7.69 4.67
CA GLU A 41 15.29 -6.71 5.67
C GLU A 41 15.25 -5.29 5.11
N LEU A 42 15.80 -5.08 3.91
CA LEU A 42 15.73 -3.79 3.20
C LEU A 42 14.28 -3.34 3.01
N TYR A 43 13.41 -4.24 2.54
CA TYR A 43 11.98 -3.94 2.40
C TYR A 43 11.33 -3.54 3.73
N ARG A 44 11.67 -4.22 4.84
CA ARG A 44 11.20 -3.83 6.19
C ARG A 44 11.78 -2.49 6.65
N GLY A 45 12.98 -2.13 6.21
CA GLY A 45 13.57 -0.80 6.38
C GLY A 45 12.74 0.25 5.66
N TYR A 46 12.54 0.08 4.35
CA TYR A 46 11.71 0.96 3.54
C TYR A 46 10.32 1.14 4.13
N ILE A 47 9.63 0.05 4.53
CA ILE A 47 8.32 0.15 5.18
C ILE A 47 8.35 1.09 6.39
N ARG A 48 9.38 0.97 7.25
CA ARG A 48 9.48 1.80 8.46
C ARG A 48 9.69 3.27 8.15
N GLU A 49 10.40 3.56 7.06
CA GLU A 49 10.77 4.93 6.67
C GLU A 49 9.70 5.61 5.80
N THR A 50 9.02 4.85 4.94
CA THR A 50 8.11 5.41 3.93
C THR A 50 6.64 5.26 4.28
N ILE A 51 6.26 4.22 5.03
CA ILE A 51 4.87 4.05 5.45
C ILE A 51 4.69 4.83 6.75
N ILE A 52 4.13 6.02 6.63
CA ILE A 52 3.49 6.70 7.76
C ILE A 52 2.35 5.79 8.19
N LYS A 53 2.52 5.13 9.33
CA LYS A 53 1.42 4.39 9.94
C LYS A 53 0.44 5.42 10.49
N PRO A 54 -0.81 5.47 9.99
CA PRO A 54 -1.83 6.25 10.65
C PRO A 54 -1.97 5.70 12.09
N GLY A 55 -1.60 6.51 13.07
CA GLY A 55 -1.69 6.26 14.51
C GLY A 55 -0.38 6.41 15.28
N LEU A 56 0.79 6.61 14.62
CA LEU A 56 2.10 6.52 15.28
C LEU A 56 3.04 7.72 15.12
N THR A 57 2.76 8.66 14.21
CA THR A 57 3.43 9.96 14.23
C THR A 57 2.79 10.81 15.32
N PRO A 58 3.52 11.68 16.05
CA PRO A 58 2.93 12.64 16.99
C PRO A 58 2.32 13.81 16.21
N THR A 59 1.49 13.49 15.23
CA THR A 59 0.37 14.33 14.82
C THR A 59 -0.68 14.11 15.88
N THR A 60 -1.19 15.19 16.47
CA THR A 60 -2.20 15.23 17.53
C THR A 60 -3.20 14.08 17.38
N GLU A 61 -3.63 13.43 18.47
CA GLU A 61 -4.60 12.31 18.39
C GLU A 61 -5.86 12.65 17.57
N ALA A 62 -6.20 13.94 17.49
CA ALA A 62 -7.21 14.49 16.60
C ALA A 62 -7.03 14.08 15.12
N ASP A 63 -5.82 14.04 14.58
CA ASP A 63 -5.53 13.72 13.17
C ASP A 63 -5.75 12.24 12.82
N PHE A 64 -5.76 11.35 13.83
CA PHE A 64 -6.04 9.93 13.63
C PHE A 64 -7.51 9.57 13.87
N VAL A 65 -8.18 10.35 14.71
CA VAL A 65 -9.61 10.20 14.96
C VAL A 65 -10.42 10.86 13.84
N ASP A 66 -9.94 11.98 13.29
CA ASP A 66 -10.64 12.73 12.26
C ASP A 66 -10.16 12.37 10.85
N HIS A 67 -10.95 11.58 10.13
CA HIS A 67 -10.63 11.09 8.79
C HIS A 67 -11.85 11.14 7.87
N PRO A 68 -11.69 11.00 6.53
CA PRO A 68 -12.79 11.14 5.56
C PRO A 68 -13.98 10.17 5.74
N LEU A 69 -13.84 9.17 6.59
CA LEU A 69 -14.85 8.14 6.87
C LEU A 69 -15.30 8.18 8.34
N ASN A 70 -14.90 9.21 9.10
CA ASN A 70 -15.31 9.35 10.49
C ASN A 70 -16.80 9.74 10.54
N SER A 71 -17.60 8.97 11.29
CA SER A 71 -19.04 9.21 11.47
C SER A 71 -19.37 10.15 12.63
N ALA A 72 -18.35 10.63 13.36
CA ALA A 72 -18.54 11.54 14.47
C ALA A 72 -19.07 12.91 13.96
N PRO A 73 -20.09 13.49 14.63
CA PRO A 73 -20.73 14.72 14.16
C PRO A 73 -19.83 15.96 14.28
N ASP A 74 -18.77 15.90 15.09
CA ASP A 74 -17.76 16.93 15.29
C ASP A 74 -16.51 16.73 14.40
N SER A 75 -16.52 15.75 13.50
CA SER A 75 -15.47 15.54 12.49
C SER A 75 -15.38 16.72 11.52
N SER A 76 -14.16 17.24 11.31
CA SER A 76 -13.90 18.29 10.32
C SER A 76 -14.23 17.80 8.91
N TRP A 77 -14.07 16.51 8.63
CA TRP A 77 -14.47 15.89 7.36
C TRP A 77 -15.99 15.88 7.18
N ALA A 78 -16.76 15.55 8.22
CA ALA A 78 -18.22 15.61 8.16
C ALA A 78 -18.71 17.03 7.87
N VAL A 79 -18.08 18.05 8.48
CA VAL A 79 -18.36 19.46 8.20
C VAL A 79 -18.00 19.81 6.76
N TYR A 80 -16.79 19.48 6.29
CA TYR A 80 -16.34 19.74 4.92
C TYR A 80 -17.28 19.17 3.86
N PHE A 81 -17.71 17.90 4.00
CA PHE A 81 -18.63 17.29 3.03
C PHE A 81 -19.98 18.01 3.01
N LYS A 82 -20.50 18.38 4.17
CA LYS A 82 -21.75 19.14 4.28
C LYS A 82 -21.62 20.53 3.66
N GLU A 83 -20.52 21.23 3.89
CA GLU A 83 -20.26 22.54 3.29
C GLU A 83 -20.13 22.44 1.77
N ASN A 84 -19.47 21.40 1.25
CA ASN A 84 -19.40 21.14 -0.18
C ASN A 84 -20.78 20.86 -0.80
N GLU A 85 -21.66 20.14 -0.12
CA GLU A 85 -23.04 19.96 -0.58
C GLU A 85 -23.76 21.30 -0.68
N VAL A 86 -23.59 22.19 0.31
CA VAL A 86 -24.17 23.54 0.27
C VAL A 86 -23.60 24.35 -0.90
N LEU A 87 -22.28 24.34 -1.11
CA LEU A 87 -21.65 25.02 -2.24
C LEU A 87 -22.18 24.51 -3.59
N LEU A 88 -22.40 23.20 -3.72
CA LEU A 88 -22.97 22.60 -4.92
C LEU A 88 -24.43 23.01 -5.16
N GLN A 89 -25.21 23.26 -4.10
CA GLN A 89 -26.57 23.82 -4.27
C GLN A 89 -26.52 25.28 -4.71
N ILE A 90 -25.61 26.07 -4.14
CA ILE A 90 -25.42 27.47 -4.55
C ILE A 90 -25.06 27.55 -6.04
N ASP A 91 -24.14 26.72 -6.53
CA ASP A 91 -23.78 26.71 -7.95
C ASP A 91 -24.96 26.34 -8.86
N LYS A 92 -25.85 25.44 -8.42
CA LYS A 92 -27.08 25.08 -9.15
C LYS A 92 -28.10 26.21 -9.18
N ASP A 93 -28.25 26.94 -8.08
CA ASP A 93 -29.25 28.01 -7.98
C ASP A 93 -28.82 29.28 -8.76
N VAL A 94 -27.51 29.45 -9.01
CA VAL A 94 -26.94 30.59 -9.73
C VAL A 94 -26.78 30.33 -11.24
N ARG A 95 -26.71 29.06 -11.68
CA ARG A 95 -26.68 28.67 -13.11
C ARG A 95 -28.06 28.57 -13.73
#